data_AF-A0A1B6G7X2-F1
#
_entry.id   AF-A0A1B6G7X2-F1
#
_cell.length_a   1.000
_cell.length_b   1.000
_cell.length_c   1.000
_cell.angle_alpha   90.00
_cell.angle_beta   90.00
_cell.angle_gamma   90.00
#
_symmetry.space_group_name_H-M   'P 1'
#
loop_
_entity.id
_entity.type
_entity.pdbx_description
1 polymer ?
#
loop_
_entity_poly.entity_id
_entity_poly.type
_entity_poly.pdbx_seq_one_letter_code
_entity_poly.pdbx_strand_id
1 'polypeptide(L)'
;SMKRLGMIPVILFKLSPAKGKNYKAVEDKLKKEIKDMYSSHSYLKVYMGDENNMLNKTEKAQLARYFSRKQLNLQELENGLYHLCKLLYDHFLRKVIILIDEYDAVINHAVENFGNNSDDVQKVLDLLKTIFTSVIKNPYMEKCFVSGTLPFTEDSLFPNATDVCVYSVLDEEY
;
A
#
# COMPACT_ATOMS: atom_id res chain seq x y z
N SER A 1 6.21 4.05 32.18
CA SER A 1 6.29 2.58 32.16
C SER A 1 4.97 2.01 31.62
N MET A 2 5.01 0.97 30.76
CA MET A 2 3.87 0.13 30.33
C MET A 2 2.79 0.66 29.32
N LYS A 3 3.13 1.44 28.28
CA LYS A 3 2.15 1.74 27.18
C LYS A 3 2.59 1.47 25.73
N ARG A 4 3.81 1.00 25.48
CA ARG A 4 4.32 0.76 24.11
C ARG A 4 4.67 -0.70 23.78
N LEU A 5 4.66 -1.58 24.78
CA LEU A 5 4.83 -3.01 24.57
C LEU A 5 3.45 -3.64 24.40
N GLY A 6 3.01 -3.81 23.16
CA GLY A 6 1.76 -4.52 22.85
C GLY A 6 1.14 -4.22 21.48
N MET A 7 1.35 -3.03 20.92
CA MET A 7 0.71 -2.67 19.64
C MET A 7 1.46 -3.30 18.46
N ILE A 8 0.77 -4.11 17.66
CA ILE A 8 1.27 -4.57 16.36
C ILE A 8 0.98 -3.44 15.37
N PRO A 9 1.99 -2.86 14.69
CA PRO A 9 1.72 -1.86 13.67
C PRO A 9 0.94 -2.48 12.50
N VAL A 10 -0.10 -1.77 12.06
CA VAL A 10 -0.98 -2.21 10.98
C VAL A 10 -1.07 -1.13 9.91
N ILE A 11 -0.87 -1.50 8.65
CA ILE A 11 -1.17 -0.66 7.49
C ILE A 11 -2.48 -1.16 6.87
N LEU A 12 -3.43 -0.27 6.62
CA LEU A 12 -4.61 -0.55 5.81
C LEU A 12 -4.52 0.22 4.49
N PHE A 13 -4.55 -0.50 3.38
CA PHE A 13 -4.55 0.05 2.03
C PHE A 13 -5.81 -0.35 1.29
N LYS A 14 -6.72 0.60 1.08
CA LYS A 14 -8.00 0.38 0.41
C LYS A 14 -7.88 0.72 -1.06
N LEU A 15 -8.20 -0.23 -1.93
CA LEU A 15 -8.13 0.00 -3.38
C LEU A 15 -9.47 0.43 -3.98
N SER A 16 -10.61 0.09 -3.39
CA SER A 16 -11.92 0.40 -3.96
C SER A 16 -12.19 1.86 -4.33
N PRO A 17 -11.63 2.90 -3.67
CA PRO A 17 -11.82 4.28 -4.11
C PRO A 17 -11.07 4.63 -5.41
N ALA A 18 -10.05 3.87 -5.78
CA ALA A 18 -9.10 4.18 -6.86
C ALA A 18 -9.57 3.82 -8.27
N LYS A 19 -10.88 3.87 -8.51
CA LYS A 19 -11.53 3.66 -9.82
C LYS A 19 -11.44 4.91 -10.70
N GLY A 20 -11.07 4.81 -11.96
CA GLY A 20 -10.85 5.99 -12.82
C GLY A 20 -11.33 5.77 -14.25
N LYS A 21 -11.54 6.86 -15.00
CA LYS A 21 -11.99 6.81 -16.42
C LYS A 21 -10.89 6.44 -17.43
N ASN A 22 -9.64 6.39 -16.98
CA ASN A 22 -8.45 5.97 -17.72
C ASN A 22 -7.33 5.65 -16.73
N TYR A 23 -6.20 5.13 -17.21
CA TYR A 23 -5.04 4.81 -16.38
C TYR A 23 -4.59 5.99 -15.52
N LYS A 24 -4.50 7.20 -16.09
CA LYS A 24 -4.02 8.39 -15.36
C LYS A 24 -4.92 8.74 -14.18
N ALA A 25 -6.23 8.63 -14.34
CA ALA A 25 -7.19 8.85 -13.26
C ALA A 25 -7.07 7.79 -12.14
N VAL A 26 -6.78 6.54 -12.49
CA VAL A 26 -6.50 5.47 -11.51
C VAL A 26 -5.21 5.77 -10.76
N GLU A 27 -4.12 6.07 -11.46
CA GLU A 27 -2.82 6.46 -10.88
C GLU A 27 -2.97 7.62 -9.89
N ASP A 28 -3.70 8.67 -10.28
CA ASP A 28 -3.92 9.85 -9.45
C ASP A 28 -4.71 9.54 -8.17
N LYS A 29 -5.67 8.61 -8.24
CA LYS A 29 -6.41 8.17 -7.07
C LYS A 29 -5.61 7.23 -6.19
N LEU A 30 -4.82 6.31 -6.74
CA LEU A 30 -3.90 5.49 -5.93
C LEU A 30 -2.91 6.37 -5.17
N LYS A 31 -2.40 7.45 -5.78
CA LYS A 31 -1.57 8.46 -5.09
C LYS A 31 -2.28 9.12 -3.92
N LYS A 32 -3.60 9.34 -4.03
CA LYS A 32 -4.41 9.85 -2.93
C LYS A 32 -4.55 8.80 -1.83
N GLU A 33 -4.86 7.54 -2.17
CA GLU A 33 -4.97 6.45 -1.20
C GLU A 33 -3.67 6.24 -0.40
N ILE A 34 -2.50 6.36 -1.06
CA ILE A 34 -1.21 6.39 -0.35
C ILE A 34 -1.17 7.52 0.68
N LYS A 35 -1.57 8.74 0.33
CA LYS A 35 -1.52 9.88 1.26
C LYS A 35 -2.54 9.74 2.39
N ASP A 36 -3.70 9.16 2.13
CA ASP A 36 -4.72 8.88 3.14
C ASP A 36 -4.22 7.81 4.12
N MET A 37 -3.53 6.78 3.62
CA MET A 37 -2.81 5.77 4.42
C MET A 37 -1.70 6.40 5.29
N TYR A 38 -0.91 7.36 4.79
CA TYR A 38 0.04 8.09 5.64
C TYR A 38 -0.68 8.97 6.68
N SER A 39 -1.83 9.53 6.32
CA SER A 39 -2.61 10.40 7.21
C SER A 39 -3.18 9.65 8.41
N SER A 40 -3.56 8.38 8.26
CA SER A 40 -3.93 7.52 9.41
C SER A 40 -2.76 7.29 10.39
N HIS A 41 -1.52 7.54 9.93
CA HIS A 41 -0.29 7.45 10.71
C HIS A 41 0.32 8.84 11.00
N SER A 42 -0.52 9.87 11.17
CA SER A 42 -0.08 11.26 11.36
C SER A 42 0.87 11.50 12.54
N TYR A 43 0.91 10.60 13.53
CA TYR A 43 1.88 10.65 14.63
C TYR A 43 3.34 10.51 14.15
N LEU A 44 3.58 9.93 12.97
CA LEU A 44 4.90 9.85 12.35
C LEU A 44 5.45 11.24 11.95
N LYS A 45 4.61 12.28 11.87
CA LYS A 45 5.06 13.65 11.56
C LYS A 45 6.11 14.18 12.54
N VAL A 46 6.15 13.65 13.77
CA VAL A 46 7.19 14.00 14.76
C VAL A 46 8.60 13.75 14.23
N TYR A 47 8.77 12.81 13.30
CA TYR A 47 10.06 12.47 12.70
C TYR A 47 10.53 13.44 11.63
N MET A 48 9.68 14.37 11.17
CA MET A 48 10.03 15.38 10.18
C MET A 48 10.81 16.56 10.77
N GLY A 49 10.73 16.78 12.09
CA GLY A 49 11.39 17.89 12.78
C GLY A 49 12.89 17.65 13.01
N ASP A 50 13.64 18.72 13.25
CA ASP A 50 15.10 18.66 13.45
C ASP A 50 15.52 18.01 14.76
N GLU A 51 14.64 17.98 15.75
CA GLU A 51 14.91 17.41 17.09
C GLU A 51 14.99 15.87 17.09
N ASN A 52 14.48 15.21 16.05
CA ASN A 52 14.45 13.77 15.96
C ASN A 52 15.56 13.22 15.02
N ASN A 53 16.30 12.22 15.50
CA ASN A 53 17.43 11.62 14.77
C ASN A 53 17.12 10.23 14.19
N MET A 54 15.87 9.75 14.25
CA MET A 54 15.47 8.47 13.65
C MET A 54 15.59 8.50 12.12
N LEU A 55 15.33 9.67 11.52
CA LEU A 55 15.40 9.87 10.07
C LEU A 55 16.54 10.82 9.70
N ASN A 56 17.25 10.52 8.62
CA ASN A 56 18.19 11.46 8.02
C ASN A 56 17.47 12.55 7.20
N LYS A 57 18.21 13.57 6.71
CA LYS A 57 17.62 14.69 5.95
C LYS A 57 16.81 14.25 4.73
N THR A 58 17.27 13.25 4.00
CA THR A 58 16.60 12.71 2.81
C THR A 58 15.31 11.99 3.20
N GLU A 59 15.34 11.17 4.24
CA GLU A 59 14.16 10.46 4.75
C GLU A 59 13.11 11.43 5.32
N LYS A 60 13.55 12.49 6.01
CA LYS A 60 12.65 13.57 6.48
C LYS A 60 11.95 14.25 5.31
N ALA A 61 12.71 14.61 4.26
CA ALA A 61 12.15 15.22 3.06
C ALA A 61 11.17 14.28 2.36
N GLN A 62 11.49 12.98 2.27
CA GLN A 62 10.62 11.97 1.71
C GLN A 62 9.32 11.82 2.53
N LEU A 63 9.40 11.73 3.85
CA LEU A 63 8.21 11.69 4.71
C LEU A 63 7.34 12.94 4.53
N ALA A 64 7.96 14.10 4.41
CA ALA A 64 7.26 15.36 4.17
C ALA A 64 6.44 15.34 2.87
N ARG A 65 6.90 14.64 1.83
CA ARG A 65 6.19 14.52 0.54
C ARG A 65 4.82 13.86 0.72
N TYR A 66 4.74 12.79 1.50
CA TYR A 66 3.50 12.06 1.76
C TYR A 66 2.47 12.87 2.54
N PHE A 67 2.91 13.79 3.41
CA PHE A 67 2.02 14.71 4.14
C PHE A 67 1.77 16.05 3.44
N SER A 68 2.45 16.34 2.33
CA SER A 68 2.32 17.61 1.62
C SER A 68 1.01 17.71 0.84
N ARG A 69 0.65 18.89 0.32
CA ARG A 69 -0.46 19.03 -0.65
C ARG A 69 -0.07 18.65 -2.08
N LYS A 70 1.21 18.50 -2.38
CA LYS A 70 1.69 18.18 -3.72
C LYS A 70 1.30 16.75 -4.08
N GLN A 71 1.07 16.51 -5.37
CA GLN A 71 0.82 15.17 -5.86
C GLN A 71 2.12 14.36 -5.81
N LEU A 72 1.98 13.06 -5.51
CA LEU A 72 3.10 12.12 -5.56
C LEU A 72 3.51 11.86 -7.01
N ASN A 73 4.79 11.64 -7.24
CA ASN A 73 5.27 11.08 -8.50
C ASN A 73 5.05 9.55 -8.54
N LEU A 74 5.41 8.90 -9.65
CA LEU A 74 5.21 7.45 -9.82
C LEU A 74 6.07 6.63 -8.84
N GLN A 75 7.33 7.00 -8.64
CA GLN A 75 8.23 6.32 -7.69
C GLN A 75 7.72 6.42 -6.24
N GLU A 76 7.18 7.57 -5.85
CA GLU A 76 6.60 7.81 -4.52
C GLU A 76 5.33 6.98 -4.30
N LEU A 77 4.54 6.75 -5.37
CA LEU A 77 3.40 5.85 -5.37
C LEU A 77 3.85 4.39 -5.20
N GLU A 78 4.73 3.91 -6.08
CA GLU A 78 5.20 2.52 -6.12
C GLU A 78 5.86 2.08 -4.81
N ASN A 79 6.61 2.98 -4.17
CA ASN A 79 7.35 2.67 -2.94
C ASN A 79 6.65 3.15 -1.65
N GLY A 80 5.44 3.72 -1.75
CA GLY A 80 4.74 4.33 -0.61
C GLY A 80 4.48 3.34 0.52
N LEU A 81 3.97 2.14 0.22
CA LEU A 81 3.75 1.11 1.23
C LEU A 81 5.08 0.63 1.85
N TYR A 82 6.12 0.45 1.01
CA TYR A 82 7.42 0.01 1.49
C TYR A 82 8.01 0.97 2.53
N HIS A 83 8.01 2.27 2.22
CA HIS A 83 8.52 3.29 3.12
C HIS A 83 7.70 3.40 4.41
N LEU A 84 6.36 3.33 4.32
CA LEU A 84 5.53 3.36 5.52
C LEU A 84 5.79 2.14 6.43
N CYS A 85 5.93 0.96 5.85
CA CYS A 85 6.24 -0.26 6.59
C CYS A 85 7.57 -0.13 7.36
N LYS A 86 8.64 0.36 6.70
CA LYS A 86 9.91 0.67 7.36
C LYS A 86 9.73 1.68 8.51
N LEU A 87 9.02 2.79 8.27
CA LEU A 87 8.81 3.83 9.28
C LEU A 87 8.07 3.31 10.52
N LEU A 88 7.08 2.44 10.33
CA LEU A 88 6.37 1.81 11.44
C LEU A 88 7.24 0.81 12.19
N TYR A 89 8.06 0.04 11.48
CA TYR A 89 9.05 -0.82 12.10
C TYR A 89 10.04 -0.01 12.95
N ASP A 90 10.59 1.08 12.43
CA ASP A 90 11.53 1.93 13.17
C ASP A 90 10.85 2.59 14.40
N HIS A 91 9.57 2.94 14.30
CA HIS A 91 8.79 3.53 15.40
C HIS A 91 8.45 2.53 16.52
N PHE A 92 7.98 1.33 16.15
CA PHE A 92 7.47 0.33 17.11
C PHE A 92 8.48 -0.76 17.45
N LEU A 93 9.57 -0.88 16.70
CA LEU A 93 10.55 -1.98 16.74
C LEU A 93 9.87 -3.35 16.60
N ARG A 94 8.85 -3.43 15.74
CA ARG A 94 8.06 -4.64 15.47
C ARG A 94 7.72 -4.71 13.99
N LYS A 95 7.71 -5.93 13.45
CA LYS A 95 7.24 -6.17 12.09
C LYS A 95 5.76 -5.79 11.92
N VAL A 96 5.41 -5.38 10.71
CA VAL A 96 4.14 -4.72 10.37
C VAL A 96 3.18 -5.71 9.70
N ILE A 97 1.92 -5.69 10.11
CA ILE A 97 0.84 -6.37 9.38
C ILE A 97 0.29 -5.41 8.33
N ILE A 98 0.16 -5.88 7.09
CA ILE A 98 -0.40 -5.10 5.99
C ILE A 98 -1.74 -5.71 5.60
N LEU A 99 -2.78 -4.89 5.50
CA LEU A 99 -4.11 -5.27 5.05
C LEU A 99 -4.39 -4.56 3.73
N ILE A 100 -4.52 -5.32 2.65
CA ILE A 100 -4.86 -4.83 1.31
C ILE A 100 -6.32 -5.17 1.07
N ASP A 101 -7.17 -4.15 1.04
CA ASP A 101 -8.61 -4.32 0.97
C ASP A 101 -9.16 -4.01 -0.43
N GLU A 102 -10.03 -4.90 -0.91
CA GLU A 102 -10.68 -4.86 -2.22
C GLU A 102 -9.67 -4.71 -3.38
N TYR A 103 -8.61 -5.53 -3.39
CA TYR A 103 -7.53 -5.42 -4.39
C TYR A 103 -8.01 -5.54 -5.83
N ASP A 104 -9.06 -6.33 -6.07
CA ASP A 104 -9.66 -6.60 -7.37
C ASP A 104 -10.61 -5.50 -7.83
N ALA A 105 -11.09 -4.62 -6.95
CA ALA A 105 -12.07 -3.59 -7.29
C ALA A 105 -11.56 -2.58 -8.34
N VAL A 106 -10.26 -2.25 -8.33
CA VAL A 106 -9.64 -1.35 -9.33
C VAL A 106 -9.43 -2.07 -10.66
N ILE A 107 -9.07 -3.35 -10.59
CA ILE A 107 -8.82 -4.19 -11.76
C ILE A 107 -10.14 -4.42 -12.50
N ASN A 108 -11.18 -4.84 -11.80
CA ASN A 108 -12.52 -5.08 -12.36
C ASN A 108 -13.06 -3.80 -13.01
N HIS A 109 -12.94 -2.67 -12.31
CA HIS A 109 -13.34 -1.39 -12.89
C HIS A 109 -12.56 -1.07 -14.18
N ALA A 110 -11.24 -1.28 -14.20
CA ALA A 110 -10.42 -1.02 -15.39
C ALA A 110 -10.85 -1.91 -16.56
N VAL A 111 -11.03 -3.22 -16.33
CA VAL A 111 -11.49 -4.20 -17.33
C VAL A 111 -12.85 -3.80 -17.90
N GLU A 112 -13.81 -3.47 -17.04
CA GLU A 112 -15.17 -3.07 -17.44
C GLU A 112 -15.23 -1.75 -18.21
N ASN A 113 -14.42 -0.75 -17.83
CA ASN A 113 -14.56 0.62 -18.33
C ASN A 113 -13.58 0.99 -19.44
N PHE A 114 -12.42 0.33 -19.53
CA PHE A 114 -11.40 0.63 -20.55
C PHE A 114 -11.48 -0.32 -21.75
N GLY A 115 -12.25 -1.40 -21.62
CA GLY A 115 -12.31 -2.50 -22.57
C GLY A 115 -11.24 -3.56 -22.28
N ASN A 116 -11.64 -4.82 -22.42
CA ASN A 116 -10.77 -5.98 -22.22
C ASN A 116 -9.52 -5.87 -23.12
N ASN A 117 -8.35 -6.17 -22.57
CA ASN A 117 -7.06 -6.12 -23.25
C ASN A 117 -6.63 -4.74 -23.76
N SER A 118 -7.17 -3.65 -23.21
CA SER A 118 -6.65 -2.31 -23.47
C SER A 118 -5.29 -2.10 -22.79
N ASP A 119 -4.45 -1.26 -23.40
CA ASP A 119 -3.16 -0.84 -22.86
C ASP A 119 -3.31 -0.20 -21.45
N ASP A 120 -4.41 0.51 -21.20
CA ASP A 120 -4.71 1.09 -19.90
C ASP A 120 -4.98 0.01 -18.82
N VAL A 121 -5.63 -1.11 -19.14
CA VAL A 121 -5.80 -2.24 -18.20
C VAL A 121 -4.44 -2.83 -17.86
N GLN A 122 -3.58 -3.04 -18.86
CA GLN A 122 -2.25 -3.61 -18.65
C GLN A 122 -1.39 -2.70 -17.75
N LYS A 123 -1.42 -1.38 -17.98
CA LYS A 123 -0.74 -0.40 -17.13
C LYS A 123 -1.23 -0.41 -15.68
N VAL A 124 -2.55 -0.54 -15.46
CA VAL A 124 -3.11 -0.68 -14.10
C VAL A 124 -2.57 -1.94 -13.43
N LEU A 125 -2.59 -3.08 -14.12
CA LEU A 125 -2.07 -4.35 -13.60
C LEU A 125 -0.59 -4.24 -13.25
N ASP A 126 0.24 -3.68 -14.14
CA ASP A 126 1.68 -3.56 -13.91
C ASP A 126 2.02 -2.61 -12.76
N LEU A 127 1.25 -1.53 -12.60
CA LEU A 127 1.37 -0.63 -11.46
C LEU A 127 1.03 -1.34 -10.14
N LEU A 128 -0.07 -2.09 -10.08
CA LEU A 128 -0.47 -2.84 -8.89
C LEU A 128 0.54 -3.94 -8.56
N LYS A 129 1.02 -4.70 -9.56
CA LYS A 129 2.10 -5.68 -9.39
C LYS A 129 3.35 -5.05 -8.80
N THR A 130 3.72 -3.85 -9.24
CA THR A 130 4.90 -3.14 -8.74
C THR A 130 4.71 -2.76 -7.27
N ILE A 131 3.55 -2.19 -6.91
CA ILE A 131 3.21 -1.84 -5.52
C ILE A 131 3.22 -3.09 -4.63
N PHE A 132 2.57 -4.18 -5.04
CA PHE A 132 2.47 -5.41 -4.25
C PHE A 132 3.80 -6.14 -4.14
N THR A 133 4.62 -6.15 -5.20
CA THR A 133 5.99 -6.68 -5.13
C THR A 133 6.83 -5.95 -4.09
N SER A 134 6.64 -4.63 -3.94
CA SER A 134 7.33 -3.85 -2.89
C SER A 134 6.91 -4.26 -1.47
N VAL A 135 5.67 -4.73 -1.31
CA VAL A 135 5.13 -5.22 -0.03
C VAL A 135 5.67 -6.61 0.28
N ILE A 136 5.57 -7.54 -0.68
CA ILE A 136 5.99 -8.94 -0.50
C ILE A 136 7.48 -9.03 -0.16
N LYS A 137 8.32 -8.22 -0.82
CA LYS A 137 9.76 -8.20 -0.59
C LYS A 137 10.18 -7.36 0.60
N ASN A 138 9.23 -6.84 1.39
CA ASN A 138 9.53 -5.93 2.48
C ASN A 138 10.04 -6.69 3.72
N PRO A 139 11.31 -6.50 4.15
CA PRO A 139 11.87 -7.25 5.27
C PRO A 139 11.24 -6.87 6.63
N TYR A 140 10.54 -5.75 6.68
CA TYR A 140 9.88 -5.22 7.88
C TYR A 140 8.42 -5.69 8.01
N MET A 141 7.90 -6.39 7.01
CA MET A 141 6.56 -6.98 7.05
C MET A 141 6.56 -8.26 7.89
N GLU A 142 5.50 -8.45 8.67
CA GLU A 142 5.19 -9.69 9.38
C GLU A 142 4.34 -10.59 8.49
N LYS A 143 3.18 -10.08 8.07
CA LYS A 143 2.20 -10.75 7.21
C LYS A 143 1.45 -9.72 6.39
N CYS A 144 0.99 -10.12 5.22
CA CYS A 144 0.05 -9.36 4.40
C CYS A 144 -1.26 -10.15 4.28
N PHE A 145 -2.39 -9.51 4.55
CA PHE A 145 -3.72 -10.05 4.32
C PHE A 145 -4.34 -9.29 3.15
N VAL A 146 -4.88 -10.03 2.19
CA VAL A 146 -5.46 -9.45 0.99
C VAL A 146 -6.92 -9.90 0.88
N SER A 147 -7.87 -8.97 0.80
CA SER A 147 -9.30 -9.26 0.64
C SER A 147 -9.83 -8.81 -0.72
N GLY A 148 -10.72 -9.60 -1.32
CA GLY A 148 -11.39 -9.25 -2.58
C GLY A 148 -12.64 -10.07 -2.88
N THR A 149 -13.29 -9.74 -3.99
CA THR A 149 -14.50 -10.43 -4.48
C THR A 149 -14.23 -11.62 -5.39
N LEU A 150 -13.09 -11.61 -6.08
CA LEU A 150 -12.71 -12.66 -7.01
C LEU A 150 -11.77 -13.68 -6.36
N PRO A 151 -11.95 -14.98 -6.65
CA PRO A 151 -10.99 -16.02 -6.30
C PRO A 151 -9.82 -15.88 -7.27
N PHE A 152 -8.77 -15.19 -6.84
CA PHE A 152 -7.66 -14.85 -7.71
C PHE A 152 -6.44 -15.68 -7.34
N THR A 153 -5.80 -16.24 -8.35
CA THR A 153 -4.65 -17.13 -8.19
C THR A 153 -3.40 -16.35 -7.79
N GLU A 154 -2.71 -16.86 -6.76
CA GLU A 154 -1.54 -16.26 -6.09
C GLU A 154 -0.43 -15.79 -7.06
N ASP A 155 -0.27 -16.43 -8.21
CA ASP A 155 0.90 -16.23 -9.07
C ASP A 155 0.93 -14.95 -9.91
N SER A 156 -0.20 -14.28 -10.17
CA SER A 156 -0.19 -13.18 -11.15
C SER A 156 -0.01 -11.78 -10.54
N LEU A 157 -0.41 -11.56 -9.28
CA LEU A 157 -0.20 -10.31 -8.54
C LEU A 157 0.78 -10.46 -7.36
N PHE A 158 0.89 -11.66 -6.78
CA PHE A 158 1.74 -11.93 -5.62
C PHE A 158 2.70 -13.10 -5.86
N PRO A 159 3.53 -13.06 -6.92
CA PRO A 159 4.39 -14.20 -7.28
C PRO A 159 5.37 -14.55 -6.14
N ASN A 160 5.40 -15.82 -5.75
CA ASN A 160 6.28 -16.37 -4.69
C ASN A 160 6.10 -15.75 -3.30
N ALA A 161 4.88 -15.32 -2.95
CA ALA A 161 4.63 -14.68 -1.67
C ALA A 161 4.35 -15.71 -0.54
N THR A 162 5.37 -16.03 0.25
CA THR A 162 5.24 -16.96 1.39
C THR A 162 4.49 -16.39 2.60
N ASP A 163 4.47 -15.06 2.72
CA ASP A 163 3.92 -14.34 3.89
C ASP A 163 2.65 -13.53 3.55
N VAL A 164 2.00 -13.85 2.43
CA VAL A 164 0.72 -13.28 2.00
C VAL A 164 -0.39 -14.31 2.20
N CYS A 165 -1.46 -13.91 2.88
CA CYS A 165 -2.69 -14.69 3.01
C CYS A 165 -3.79 -14.00 2.21
N VAL A 166 -4.36 -14.69 1.23
CA VAL A 166 -5.44 -14.18 0.37
C VAL A 166 -6.78 -14.73 0.90
N TYR A 167 -7.76 -13.84 1.04
CA TYR A 167 -9.13 -14.16 1.45
C TYR A 167 -10.11 -13.62 0.43
N SER A 168 -10.98 -14.47 -0.09
CA SER A 168 -12.10 -14.12 -0.95
C SER A 168 -13.41 -14.23 -0.16
N VAL A 169 -14.38 -13.38 -0.48
CA VAL A 169 -15.78 -13.59 0.01
C VAL A 169 -16.40 -14.89 -0.51
N LEU A 170 -15.75 -15.56 -1.45
CA LEU A 170 -16.14 -16.88 -1.95
C LEU A 170 -15.39 -18.03 -1.27
N ASP A 171 -14.43 -17.75 -0.37
CA ASP A 171 -13.79 -18.81 0.40
C ASP A 171 -14.82 -19.37 1.39
N GLU A 172 -15.03 -20.69 1.32
CA GLU A 172 -16.11 -21.39 2.04
C GLU A 172 -15.95 -21.41 3.58
N GLU A 173 -14.88 -20.83 4.13
CA GLU A 173 -14.65 -20.76 5.57
C GLU A 173 -14.95 -19.37 6.16
N TYR A 174 -16.20 -19.19 6.56
CA TYR A 174 -16.63 -18.31 7.66
C TYR A 174 -17.05 -19.16 8.86
#